data_AF-A0A434EHN3-F1
#
_entry.id   AF-A0A434EHN3-F1
#
_cell.length_a   1.000
_cell.length_b   1.000
_cell.length_c   1.000
_cell.angle_alpha   90.00
_cell.angle_beta   90.00
_cell.angle_gamma   90.00
#
_symmetry.space_group_name_H-M   'P 1'
#
loop_
_entity.id
_entity.type
_entity.pdbx_description
1 polymer ?
#
loop_
_entity_poly.entity_id
_entity_poly.type
_entity_poly.pdbx_seq_one_letter_code
_entity_poly.pdbx_strand_id
1 'polypeptide(L)' 'IVYDVNPGEAAAERQKTFSAFADARQLVAAPHLPFPGVGHIRAEGGGSFTWHPAEYRNREESQGQ' A
#
# COMPACT_ATOMS: atom_id res chain seq x y z
N ILE A 1 3.42 -6.00 22.57
CA ILE A 1 4.58 -6.54 21.82
C ILE A 1 4.92 -5.52 20.74
N VAL A 2 6.19 -5.15 20.61
CA VAL A 2 6.72 -4.33 19.50
C VAL A 2 7.44 -5.30 18.57
N TYR A 3 7.11 -5.29 17.27
CA TYR A 3 7.63 -6.26 16.29
C TYR A 3 8.81 -5.72 15.47
N ASP A 4 8.98 -4.39 15.43
CA ASP A 4 10.11 -3.76 14.76
C ASP A 4 11.39 -3.94 15.61
N VAL A 5 12.43 -4.53 15.02
CA VAL A 5 13.75 -4.69 15.66
C VAL A 5 14.38 -3.31 15.95
N ASN A 6 14.26 -2.38 14.99
CA ASN A 6 14.63 -0.98 15.15
C ASN A 6 13.45 -0.08 14.72
N PRO A 7 12.70 0.47 15.69
CA PRO A 7 11.53 1.30 15.39
C PRO A 7 11.84 2.58 14.59
N GLY A 8 13.02 3.17 14.79
CA GLY A 8 13.41 4.41 14.10
C GLY A 8 13.66 4.17 12.61
N GLU A 9 14.42 3.13 12.29
CA GLU A 9 14.67 2.72 10.90
C GLU A 9 13.38 2.24 10.22
N ALA A 10 12.53 1.47 10.92
CA ALA A 10 11.25 1.01 10.38
C ALA A 10 10.30 2.16 10.03
N ALA A 11 10.25 3.20 10.86
CA ALA A 11 9.46 4.39 10.58
C ALA A 11 10.00 5.18 9.38
N ALA A 12 11.32 5.36 9.29
CA ALA A 12 11.96 6.05 8.17
C ALA A 12 11.76 5.32 6.84
N GLU A 13 11.93 4.00 6.83
CA GLU A 13 11.76 3.19 5.63
C GLU A 13 10.30 3.18 5.16
N ARG A 14 9.34 3.15 6.10
CA ARG A 14 7.91 3.25 5.79
C ARG A 14 7.56 4.56 5.11
N GLN A 15 8.04 5.69 5.65
CA GLN A 15 7.77 7.00 5.04
C GLN A 15 8.36 7.10 3.63
N LYS A 16 9.62 6.68 3.45
CA LYS A 16 10.29 6.66 2.14
C LYS A 16 9.53 5.78 1.14
N THR A 17 9.19 4.57 1.54
CA THR A 17 8.52 3.59 0.68
C THR A 17 7.11 4.03 0.32
N PHE A 18 6.34 4.56 1.28
CA PHE A 18 4.97 5.02 1.03
C PHE A 18 4.93 6.23 0.10
N SER A 19 5.87 7.18 0.24
CA SER A 19 6.02 8.29 -0.71
C SER A 19 6.29 7.76 -2.12
N ALA A 20 7.25 6.85 -2.27
CA ALA A 20 7.59 6.28 -3.58
C ALA A 20 6.39 5.53 -4.22
N PHE A 21 5.65 4.75 -3.43
CA PHE A 21 4.46 4.04 -3.93
C PHE A 21 3.32 4.99 -4.31
N ALA A 22 3.11 6.06 -3.54
CA ALA A 22 2.10 7.07 -3.85
C ALA A 22 2.44 7.84 -5.13
N ASP A 23 3.69 8.26 -5.29
CA ASP A 23 4.17 9.00 -6.46
C ASP A 23 4.07 8.16 -7.74
N ALA A 24 4.46 6.88 -7.66
CA ALA A 24 4.42 5.96 -8.79
C ALA A 24 3.02 5.34 -9.04
N ARG A 25 2.06 5.55 -8.13
CA ARG A 25 0.77 4.82 -8.11
C ARG A 25 0.98 3.31 -8.22
N GLN A 26 1.92 2.80 -7.45
CA GLN A 26 2.34 1.40 -7.53
C GLN A 26 1.29 0.47 -6.91
N LEU A 27 1.01 -0.66 -7.56
CA LEU A 27 0.23 -1.74 -6.99
C LEU A 27 1.11 -2.48 -5.95
N VAL A 28 0.62 -2.55 -4.71
CA VAL A 28 1.33 -3.10 -3.55
C VAL A 28 0.61 -4.36 -3.05
N ALA A 29 1.37 -5.36 -2.64
CA ALA A 29 0.89 -6.51 -1.88
C ALA A 29 1.59 -6.54 -0.51
N ALA A 30 0.83 -6.49 0.59
CA ALA A 30 1.36 -6.43 1.95
C ALA A 30 0.68 -7.43 2.89
N PRO A 31 1.44 -8.12 3.76
CA PRO A 31 0.95 -9.28 4.52
C PRO A 31 -0.04 -8.96 5.64
N HIS A 32 -0.09 -7.70 6.10
CA HIS A 32 -0.84 -7.30 7.30
C HIS A 32 -1.84 -6.17 7.03
N LEU A 33 -2.20 -5.97 5.77
CA LEU A 33 -3.35 -5.14 5.39
C LEU A 33 -4.61 -6.02 5.25
N PRO A 34 -5.82 -5.45 5.27
CA PRO A 34 -7.05 -6.22 5.10
C PRO A 34 -6.97 -7.11 3.84
N PHE A 35 -7.27 -8.40 4.01
CA PHE A 35 -7.22 -9.39 2.94
C PHE A 35 -8.05 -8.89 1.72
N PRO A 36 -7.53 -8.98 0.47
CA PRO A 36 -6.35 -9.74 0.02
C PRO A 36 -4.99 -9.07 0.22
N GLY A 37 -4.94 -7.91 0.89
CA GLY A 37 -3.68 -7.19 1.12
C GLY A 37 -3.10 -6.54 -0.13
N VAL A 38 -3.89 -6.42 -1.21
CA VAL A 38 -3.48 -5.84 -2.50
C VAL A 38 -4.23 -4.53 -2.76
N GLY A 39 -3.52 -3.50 -3.23
CA GLY A 39 -4.06 -2.15 -3.39
C GLY A 39 -2.98 -1.11 -3.64
N HIS A 40 -3.33 0.16 -3.46
CA HIS A 40 -2.45 1.31 -3.68
C HIS A 40 -2.35 2.16 -2.42
N ILE A 41 -1.25 2.90 -2.32
CA ILE A 41 -1.06 3.94 -1.31
C ILE A 41 -1.29 5.29 -1.97
N ARG A 42 -2.01 6.18 -1.30
CA ARG A 42 -2.22 7.57 -1.72
C ARG A 42 -1.70 8.52 -0.67
N ALA A 43 -1.05 9.61 -1.08
CA ALA A 43 -0.71 10.72 -0.19
C ALA A 43 -1.91 11.65 0.03
N GLU A 44 -2.19 12.02 1.29
CA GLU A 44 -3.26 12.96 1.66
C GLU A 44 -2.71 14.35 2.04
N GLY A 45 -1.39 14.55 1.94
CA GLY A 45 -0.70 15.74 2.42
C GLY A 45 -0.22 15.62 3.87
N GLY A 46 0.65 16.53 4.30
CA GLY A 46 1.20 16.54 5.67
C GLY A 46 1.98 15.27 6.06
N GLY A 47 2.49 14.53 5.08
CA GLY A 47 3.18 13.24 5.30
C GLY A 47 2.25 12.07 5.64
N SER A 48 0.93 12.24 5.48
CA SER A 48 -0.06 11.19 5.74
C SER A 48 -0.43 10.42 4.47
N PHE A 49 -0.83 9.16 4.67
CA PHE A 49 -1.15 8.22 3.60
C PHE A 49 -2.44 7.45 3.87
N THR A 50 -3.18 7.15 2.81
CA THR A 50 -4.37 6.29 2.82
C THR A 50 -4.11 5.01 2.05
N TRP A 51 -4.65 3.89 2.56
CA TRP A 51 -4.73 2.62 1.84
C TRP A 51 -5.98 2.57 0.97
N HIS A 52 -5.80 2.30 -0.33
CA HIS A 52 -6.87 2.06 -1.28
C HIS A 52 -6.84 0.60 -1.74
N PRO A 53 -7.71 -0.28 -1.20
CA PRO A 53 -7.79 -1.67 -1.63
C PRO A 53 -8.03 -1.78 -3.14
N ALA A 54 -7.41 -2.76 -3.79
CA ALA A 54 -7.72 -3.07 -5.17
C ALA A 54 -9.19 -3.48 -5.29
N GLU A 55 -9.88 -2.95 -6.29
CA GLU A 55 -11.24 -3.35 -6.58
C GLU A 55 -11.28 -4.80 -7.08
N TYR A 56 -12.27 -5.56 -6.62
CA TYR A 56 -12.51 -6.88 -7.18
C TYR A 56 -12.85 -6.75 -8.67
N ARG A 57 -12.17 -7.56 -9.50
CA ARG A 57 -12.43 -7.67 -10.92
C ARG A 57 -12.43 -9.14 -11.32
N ASN A 58 -13.47 -9.57 -12.02
CA ASN A 58 -13.44 -10.86 -12.70
C ASN A 58 -12.58 -10.73 -13.96
N ARG A 59 -11.48 -11.49 -14.04
CA ARG A 59 -10.57 -11.45 -15.19
C ARG A 59 -11.26 -11.91 -16.47
N GLU A 60 -12.16 -12.88 -16.39
CA GLU A 60 -12.83 -13.44 -17.57
C GLU A 60 -13.82 -12.44 -18.18
N GLU A 61 -14.56 -11.71 -17.34
CA GLU A 61 -15.52 -10.69 -17.79
C GLU A 61 -14.82 -9.41 -18.31
N SER A 62 -13.61 -9.10 -17.83
CA SER A 62 -12.88 -7.89 -18.24
C SER A 62 -12.14 -8.00 -19.58
N GLN A 63 -12.01 -9.20 -20.14
CA GLN A 63 -11.36 -9.46 -21.44
C GLN A 63 -12.35 -9.42 -22.63
N GLY A 64 -13.66 -9.30 -22.35
CA GLY A 64 -14.74 -9.32 -23.35
C GLY A 64 -15.40 -7.95 -23.62
N GLN A 65 -14.83 -6.86 -23.09
CA GLN A 65 -15.34 -5.50 -23.22
C GLN A 65 -14.42 -4.63 -24.08
#